data_AF-A0A5B8U6W4-F1
#
_entry.id   AF-A0A5B8U6W4-F1
#
_cell.length_a   1.000
_cell.length_b   1.000
_cell.length_c   1.000
_cell.angle_alpha   90.00
_cell.angle_beta   90.00
_cell.angle_gamma   90.00
#
_symmetry.space_group_name_H-M   'P 1'
#
loop_
_entity.id
_entity.type
_entity.pdbx_description
1 polymer ?
#
loop_
_entity_poly.entity_id
_entity_poly.type
_entity_poly.pdbx_seq_one_letter_code
_entity_poly.pdbx_strand_id
1 'polypeptide(L)'
;MADAVAVRTTPVREIRAFWRVVQAPPSLLKRLEPFYYVAITLAIGGPFVYGTASSALAEVATPRTVATWGPALALAGLLALVRWGAVQGPVIFSVADVAQLLGAPLRRAELVLGRLARGLLWGAGGAAVVAAIALIGIAGHHRSVPGGRAAAFVAAVALLGVLGMAGASLVQGSRGWDRATRLAGWPVLAAAAGLVVLGSSGATGRSVALWSGPWGWAVAPVAAGRAWPLAPVLLAVATAGAVGLALARRGRCPTERHMLRAEARGGAVAALYSFNARYVGRSLRAVSAGPTAGRGSGLRAPRSPRLAILWRDAVAALAAPQRLGEAIVLAAGGTVVCLLNAGHPAAVAGGALATYVGASRLLEPLRAETDRPNRVRVLLREPMGRVLTQHAVLPALVVLAAASAATAGVAIAGALPRHGGAIALLAVAATPSVTLCAALSSRRGGQMPTSLMSVTIADTTGMSGGIIVGWIVAWPLGAVALGTVPVSVVAARGTHALPTFVLLLAVAPAALVTALGWERFAP
;
A
#
# COMPACT_ATOMS: atom_id res chain seq x y z
N MET A 1 -22.84 1.91 61.32
CA MET A 1 -23.01 1.80 59.85
C MET A 1 -21.68 2.12 59.15
N ALA A 2 -20.66 1.30 59.38
CA ALA A 2 -19.34 1.43 58.77
C ALA A 2 -18.71 0.02 58.64
N ASP A 3 -19.42 -0.89 57.99
CA ASP A 3 -18.83 -2.17 57.60
C ASP A 3 -18.13 -1.98 56.25
N ALA A 4 -16.86 -1.61 56.34
CA ALA A 4 -15.93 -1.66 55.23
C ALA A 4 -15.85 -3.12 54.75
N VAL A 5 -16.62 -3.45 53.71
CA VAL A 5 -16.50 -4.71 52.97
C VAL A 5 -15.07 -4.77 52.45
N ALA A 6 -14.23 -5.52 53.15
CA ALA A 6 -12.89 -5.85 52.71
C ALA A 6 -13.02 -6.63 51.40
N VAL A 7 -12.87 -5.93 50.28
CA VAL A 7 -12.82 -6.51 48.94
C VAL A 7 -11.58 -7.41 48.92
N ARG A 8 -11.77 -8.70 49.24
CA ARG A 8 -10.74 -9.73 49.11
C ARG A 8 -10.29 -9.71 47.66
N THR A 9 -9.08 -9.23 47.42
CA THR A 9 -8.46 -9.28 46.09
C THR A 9 -8.28 -10.75 45.73
N THR A 10 -9.19 -11.29 44.93
CA THR A 10 -9.09 -12.66 44.45
C THR A 10 -7.78 -12.78 43.66
N PRO A 11 -6.87 -13.69 44.04
CA PRO A 11 -5.59 -13.78 43.39
C PRO A 11 -5.79 -14.15 41.91
N VAL A 12 -5.12 -13.42 41.02
CA VAL A 12 -5.20 -13.58 39.55
C VAL A 12 -5.03 -15.03 39.07
N ARG A 13 -4.35 -15.86 39.88
CA ARG A 13 -4.16 -17.30 39.65
C ARG A 13 -5.47 -18.08 39.68
N GLU A 14 -6.40 -17.76 40.58
CA GLU A 14 -7.70 -18.44 40.73
C GLU A 14 -8.62 -18.10 39.56
N ILE A 15 -8.67 -16.83 39.14
CA ILE A 15 -9.40 -16.40 37.95
C ILE A 15 -8.88 -17.14 36.71
N ARG A 16 -7.55 -17.28 36.54
CA ARG A 16 -6.97 -18.08 35.44
C ARG A 16 -7.25 -19.58 35.55
N ALA A 17 -7.45 -20.11 36.76
CA ALA A 17 -7.81 -21.51 36.95
C ALA A 17 -9.27 -21.73 36.54
N PHE A 18 -10.19 -20.88 37.01
CA PHE A 18 -11.60 -20.88 36.63
C PHE A 18 -11.80 -20.82 35.11
N TRP A 19 -11.16 -19.85 34.44
CA TRP A 19 -11.29 -19.72 32.98
C TRP A 19 -10.71 -20.89 32.20
N ARG A 20 -9.69 -21.57 32.74
CA ARG A 20 -9.15 -22.80 32.13
C ARG A 20 -10.13 -23.98 32.21
N VAL A 21 -11.02 -23.98 33.20
CA VAL A 21 -12.07 -25.00 33.36
C VAL A 21 -13.29 -24.66 32.50
N VAL A 22 -13.75 -23.40 32.52
CA VAL A 22 -14.98 -22.97 31.81
C VAL A 22 -14.79 -22.88 30.30
N GLN A 23 -13.61 -22.45 29.85
CA GLN A 23 -13.26 -22.48 28.43
C GLN A 23 -12.16 -23.50 28.23
N ALA A 24 -12.56 -24.74 27.94
CA ALA A 24 -11.62 -25.74 27.47
C ALA A 24 -10.84 -25.11 26.31
N PRO A 25 -9.50 -25.00 26.41
CA PRO A 25 -8.71 -24.39 25.36
C PRO A 25 -9.02 -25.10 24.03
N PRO A 26 -9.19 -24.37 22.91
CA PRO A 26 -9.39 -25.01 21.62
C PRO A 26 -8.29 -26.06 21.44
N SER A 27 -8.68 -27.24 20.97
CA SER A 27 -7.76 -28.37 20.78
C SER A 27 -6.53 -27.90 20.00
N LEU A 28 -5.38 -28.52 20.26
CA LEU A 28 -4.14 -28.19 19.58
C LEU A 28 -4.33 -28.22 18.05
N LEU A 29 -5.15 -29.15 17.56
CA LEU A 29 -5.56 -29.25 16.16
C LEU A 29 -6.28 -27.99 15.65
N LYS A 30 -7.27 -27.47 16.39
CA LYS A 30 -7.98 -26.22 16.04
C LYS A 30 -7.09 -24.98 16.15
N ARG A 31 -6.06 -25.00 17.00
CA ARG A 31 -5.05 -23.94 17.08
C ARG A 31 -4.06 -23.98 15.93
N LEU A 32 -3.75 -25.18 15.43
CA LEU A 32 -2.87 -25.40 14.29
C LEU A 32 -3.60 -25.30 12.95
N GLU A 33 -4.92 -25.39 12.93
CA GLU A 33 -5.74 -25.33 11.72
C GLU A 33 -5.40 -24.13 10.81
N PRO A 34 -5.22 -22.88 11.30
CA PRO A 34 -4.76 -21.78 10.45
C PRO A 34 -3.34 -22.00 9.89
N PHE A 35 -2.43 -22.57 10.70
CA PHE A 35 -1.08 -22.90 10.25
C PHE A 35 -1.09 -24.01 9.19
N TYR A 36 -1.97 -24.99 9.35
CA TYR A 36 -2.19 -26.07 8.40
C TYR A 36 -2.71 -25.52 7.07
N TYR A 37 -3.74 -24.65 7.08
CA TYR A 37 -4.23 -24.02 5.87
C TYR A 37 -3.18 -23.16 5.18
N VAL A 38 -2.41 -22.38 5.94
CA VAL A 38 -1.29 -21.59 5.40
C VAL A 38 -0.22 -22.50 4.81
N ALA A 39 0.18 -23.55 5.53
CA ALA A 39 1.20 -24.50 5.09
C ALA A 39 0.77 -25.25 3.83
N ILE A 40 -0.48 -25.70 3.73
CA ILE A 40 -1.02 -26.34 2.52
C ILE A 40 -1.12 -25.37 1.36
N THR A 41 -1.60 -24.15 1.60
CA THR A 41 -1.68 -23.13 0.54
C THR A 41 -0.28 -22.80 0.01
N LEU A 42 0.72 -22.71 0.90
CA LEU A 42 2.13 -22.52 0.54
C LEU A 42 2.74 -23.77 -0.11
N ALA A 43 2.39 -24.98 0.31
CA ALA A 43 2.93 -26.21 -0.27
C ALA A 43 2.40 -26.49 -1.68
N ILE A 44 1.11 -26.20 -1.92
CA ILE A 44 0.47 -26.41 -3.22
C ILE A 44 0.71 -25.22 -4.16
N GLY A 45 0.44 -24.00 -3.68
CA GLY A 45 0.58 -22.79 -4.50
C GLY A 45 2.02 -22.29 -4.58
N GLY A 46 2.84 -22.56 -3.56
CA GLY A 46 4.21 -22.07 -3.48
C GLY A 46 5.11 -22.53 -4.61
N PRO A 47 5.13 -23.81 -5.05
CA PRO A 47 5.96 -24.24 -6.17
C PRO A 47 5.62 -23.56 -7.51
N PHE A 48 4.33 -23.39 -7.81
CA PHE A 48 3.88 -22.71 -9.04
C PHE A 48 4.23 -21.22 -9.03
N VAL A 49 3.99 -20.55 -7.90
CA VAL A 49 4.39 -19.15 -7.69
C VAL A 49 5.91 -19.04 -7.65
N TYR A 50 6.62 -20.02 -7.09
CA TYR A 50 8.08 -20.00 -6.96
C TYR A 50 8.74 -20.13 -8.33
N GLY A 51 8.32 -21.05 -9.21
CA GLY A 51 8.92 -21.19 -10.53
C GLY A 51 8.78 -19.93 -11.39
N THR A 52 7.58 -19.33 -11.40
CA THR A 52 7.29 -18.12 -12.18
C THR A 52 7.83 -16.85 -11.52
N ALA A 53 7.72 -16.72 -10.19
CA ALA A 53 8.25 -15.57 -9.48
C ALA A 53 9.77 -15.62 -9.39
N SER A 54 10.41 -16.79 -9.26
CA SER A 54 11.88 -16.88 -9.18
C SER A 54 12.55 -16.51 -10.49
N SER A 55 12.01 -16.90 -11.65
CA SER A 55 12.54 -16.50 -12.96
C SER A 55 12.37 -14.99 -13.18
N ALA A 56 11.18 -14.45 -12.93
CA ALA A 56 10.90 -13.01 -13.02
C ALA A 56 11.73 -12.20 -12.01
N LEU A 57 11.83 -12.66 -10.75
CA LEU A 57 12.65 -12.04 -9.72
C LEU A 57 14.13 -12.14 -10.05
N ALA A 58 14.61 -13.23 -10.66
CA ALA A 58 16.02 -13.35 -10.99
C ALA A 58 16.41 -12.40 -12.13
N GLU A 59 15.49 -12.09 -13.04
CA GLU A 59 15.67 -11.04 -14.05
C GLU A 59 15.71 -9.64 -13.42
N VAL A 60 14.80 -9.36 -12.48
CA VAL A 60 14.60 -8.01 -11.92
C VAL A 60 15.48 -7.71 -10.71
N ALA A 61 15.76 -8.68 -9.84
CA ALA A 61 16.44 -8.50 -8.54
C ALA A 61 17.96 -8.74 -8.61
N THR A 62 18.62 -8.14 -9.59
CA THR A 62 20.09 -8.09 -9.65
C THR A 62 20.69 -7.31 -8.46
N PRO A 63 21.96 -7.53 -8.06
CA PRO A 63 22.62 -6.70 -7.04
C PRO A 63 22.58 -5.20 -7.35
N ARG A 64 22.67 -4.83 -8.63
CA ARG A 64 22.57 -3.44 -9.10
C ARG A 64 21.17 -2.86 -8.89
N THR A 65 20.12 -3.62 -9.21
CA THR A 65 18.75 -3.15 -9.01
C THR A 65 18.40 -3.08 -7.53
N VAL A 66 18.87 -4.02 -6.70
CA VAL A 66 18.73 -3.94 -5.24
C VAL A 66 19.45 -2.70 -4.68
N ALA A 67 20.66 -2.40 -5.16
CA ALA A 67 21.38 -1.19 -4.76
C ALA A 67 20.68 0.12 -5.20
N THR A 68 19.90 0.07 -6.28
CA THR A 68 19.21 1.24 -6.86
C THR A 68 17.83 1.45 -6.25
N TRP A 69 17.05 0.38 -6.12
CA TRP A 69 15.64 0.40 -5.72
C TRP A 69 15.41 -0.03 -4.29
N GLY A 70 16.31 -0.84 -3.73
CA GLY A 70 16.20 -1.41 -2.39
C GLY A 70 15.98 -0.36 -1.30
N PRO A 71 16.80 0.72 -1.22
CA PRO A 71 16.61 1.76 -0.21
C PRO A 71 15.23 2.44 -0.30
N ALA A 72 14.75 2.71 -1.52
CA ALA A 72 13.46 3.34 -1.74
C ALA A 72 12.28 2.42 -1.36
N LEU A 73 12.34 1.15 -1.75
CA LEU A 73 11.34 0.15 -1.39
C LEU A 73 11.32 -0.11 0.11
N ALA A 74 12.49 -0.18 0.76
CA ALA A 74 12.63 -0.33 2.19
C ALA A 74 12.06 0.89 2.95
N LEU A 75 12.29 2.11 2.46
CA LEU A 75 11.72 3.34 3.03
C LEU A 75 10.20 3.38 2.91
N ALA A 76 9.66 3.07 1.72
CA ALA A 76 8.22 3.00 1.50
C ALA A 76 7.56 1.89 2.33
N GLY A 77 8.21 0.73 2.43
CA GLY A 77 7.78 -0.40 3.26
C GLY A 77 7.77 -0.05 4.75
N LEU A 78 8.82 0.63 5.24
CA LEU A 78 8.90 1.12 6.61
C LEU A 78 7.77 2.12 6.90
N LEU A 79 7.51 3.08 6.01
CA LEU A 79 6.39 4.00 6.14
C LEU A 79 5.05 3.26 6.19
N ALA A 80 4.85 2.25 5.33
CA ALA A 80 3.64 1.45 5.31
C ALA A 80 3.43 0.69 6.63
N LEU A 81 4.48 0.06 7.17
CA LEU A 81 4.45 -0.61 8.47
C LEU A 81 4.16 0.37 9.62
N VAL A 82 4.79 1.54 9.62
CA VAL A 82 4.53 2.56 10.65
C VAL A 82 3.08 3.06 10.56
N ARG A 83 2.57 3.29 9.35
CA ARG A 83 1.16 3.70 9.13
C ARG A 83 0.16 2.60 9.45
N TRP A 84 0.54 1.33 9.37
CA TRP A 84 -0.28 0.23 9.86
C TRP A 84 -0.61 0.40 11.36
N GLY A 85 0.26 1.06 12.12
CA GLY A 85 0.04 1.53 13.49
C GLY A 85 -1.21 2.39 13.69
N ALA A 86 -1.56 3.22 12.71
CA ALA A 86 -2.74 4.09 12.77
C ALA A 86 -4.04 3.29 12.62
N VAL A 87 -3.96 2.17 11.90
CA VAL A 87 -5.11 1.37 11.47
C VAL A 87 -5.39 0.23 12.44
N GLN A 88 -4.41 -0.64 12.70
CA GLN A 88 -4.53 -1.76 13.64
C GLN A 88 -3.42 -1.69 14.70
N GLY A 89 -2.18 -1.52 14.25
CA GLY A 89 -0.97 -1.59 15.07
C GLY A 89 -0.63 -2.99 15.57
N PRO A 90 0.53 -3.15 16.22
CA PRO A 90 1.03 -4.44 16.68
C PRO A 90 0.28 -5.01 17.88
N VAL A 91 -0.43 -4.19 18.64
CA VAL A 91 -1.14 -4.61 19.87
C VAL A 91 -2.63 -4.72 19.59
N ILE A 92 -3.09 -5.95 19.35
CA ILE A 92 -4.47 -6.20 18.93
C ILE A 92 -5.30 -6.76 20.09
N PHE A 93 -6.48 -6.18 20.32
CA PHE A 93 -7.49 -6.62 21.27
C PHE A 93 -8.79 -6.98 20.54
N SER A 94 -9.53 -7.95 21.06
CA SER A 94 -10.92 -8.19 20.64
C SER A 94 -11.85 -7.18 21.30
N VAL A 95 -13.08 -6.99 20.78
CA VAL A 95 -14.08 -6.12 21.42
C VAL A 95 -14.37 -6.57 22.85
N ALA A 96 -14.49 -7.89 23.05
CA ALA A 96 -14.67 -8.50 24.36
C ALA A 96 -13.47 -8.24 25.29
N ASP A 97 -12.23 -8.36 24.78
CA ASP A 97 -11.02 -8.09 25.56
C ASP A 97 -11.01 -6.63 26.06
N VAL A 98 -11.43 -5.68 25.22
CA VAL A 98 -11.45 -4.27 25.59
C VAL A 98 -12.49 -4.03 26.68
N ALA A 99 -13.72 -4.53 26.49
CA ALA A 99 -14.81 -4.36 27.45
C ALA A 99 -14.48 -4.99 28.82
N GLN A 100 -13.91 -6.20 28.84
CA GLN A 100 -13.70 -6.96 30.08
C GLN A 100 -12.34 -6.70 30.72
N LEU A 101 -11.24 -6.63 29.96
CA LEU A 101 -9.88 -6.55 30.51
C LEU A 101 -9.38 -5.13 30.67
N LEU A 102 -9.75 -4.21 29.76
CA LEU A 102 -9.28 -2.82 29.82
C LEU A 102 -10.18 -1.92 30.68
N GLY A 103 -11.41 -2.37 30.98
CA GLY A 103 -12.30 -1.76 31.97
C GLY A 103 -11.94 -2.12 33.42
N ALA A 104 -11.24 -3.24 33.63
CA ALA A 104 -10.77 -3.66 34.95
C ALA A 104 -9.57 -2.81 35.41
N PRO A 105 -9.36 -2.63 36.74
CA PRO A 105 -8.24 -1.87 37.32
C PRO A 105 -6.90 -2.64 37.22
N LEU A 106 -6.55 -3.13 36.03
CA LEU A 106 -5.33 -3.87 35.74
C LEU A 106 -4.23 -2.94 35.19
N ARG A 107 -2.98 -3.30 35.44
CA ARG A 107 -1.82 -2.62 34.87
C ARG A 107 -1.77 -2.84 33.36
N ARG A 108 -2.31 -1.89 32.59
CA ARG A 108 -2.38 -1.93 31.12
C ARG A 108 -1.04 -2.22 30.44
N ALA A 109 0.05 -1.71 31.02
CA ALA A 109 1.40 -1.92 30.52
C ALA A 109 1.78 -3.41 30.42
N GLU A 110 1.34 -4.24 31.38
CA GLU A 110 1.64 -5.66 31.44
C GLU A 110 0.78 -6.44 30.42
N LEU A 111 -0.50 -6.07 30.27
CA LEU A 111 -1.41 -6.66 29.28
C LEU A 111 -0.97 -6.40 27.82
N VAL A 112 -0.32 -5.26 27.59
CA VAL A 112 0.18 -4.85 26.28
C VAL A 112 1.51 -5.54 25.95
N LEU A 113 2.37 -5.80 26.93
CA LEU A 113 3.74 -6.28 26.71
C LEU A 113 3.79 -7.58 25.89
N GLY A 114 3.03 -8.60 26.28
CA GLY A 114 3.01 -9.89 25.57
C GLY A 114 2.40 -9.80 24.16
N ARG A 115 1.53 -8.83 23.91
CA ARG A 115 0.97 -8.57 22.56
C ARG A 115 1.98 -7.81 21.70
N LEU A 116 2.63 -6.80 22.27
CA LEU A 116 3.69 -6.04 21.60
C LEU A 116 4.86 -6.94 21.21
N ALA A 117 5.34 -7.80 22.11
CA ALA A 117 6.40 -8.75 21.84
C ALA A 117 6.05 -9.67 20.64
N ARG A 118 4.82 -10.22 20.61
CA ARG A 118 4.34 -10.98 19.45
C ARG A 118 4.30 -10.14 18.18
N GLY A 119 3.83 -8.89 18.25
CA GLY A 119 3.83 -7.98 17.11
C GLY A 119 5.23 -7.72 16.55
N LEU A 120 6.23 -7.52 17.42
CA LEU A 120 7.63 -7.37 17.02
C LEU A 120 8.17 -8.65 16.37
N LEU A 121 7.88 -9.82 16.94
CA LEU A 121 8.25 -11.13 16.36
C LEU A 121 7.60 -11.37 14.99
N TRP A 122 6.33 -11.02 14.82
CA TRP A 122 5.65 -11.07 13.52
C TRP A 122 6.27 -10.11 12.51
N GLY A 123 6.67 -8.92 12.94
CA GLY A 123 7.41 -7.97 12.10
C GLY A 123 8.75 -8.54 11.63
N ALA A 124 9.52 -9.12 12.56
CA ALA A 124 10.81 -9.76 12.25
C ALA A 124 10.62 -10.95 11.28
N GLY A 125 9.72 -11.86 11.60
CA GLY A 125 9.46 -13.06 10.80
C GLY A 125 8.93 -12.74 9.40
N GLY A 126 7.94 -11.85 9.30
CA GLY A 126 7.40 -11.42 8.01
C GLY A 126 8.44 -10.74 7.14
N ALA A 127 9.27 -9.85 7.70
CA ALA A 127 10.33 -9.19 6.98
C ALA A 127 11.47 -10.15 6.58
N ALA A 128 11.80 -11.13 7.43
CA ALA A 128 12.76 -12.18 7.10
C ALA A 128 12.30 -13.05 5.92
N VAL A 129 11.01 -13.38 5.85
CA VAL A 129 10.43 -14.11 4.70
C VAL A 129 10.54 -13.29 3.42
N VAL A 130 10.22 -11.98 3.47
CA VAL A 130 10.40 -11.08 2.32
C VAL A 130 11.86 -11.01 1.88
N ALA A 131 12.80 -10.94 2.83
CA ALA A 131 14.22 -10.96 2.54
C ALA A 131 14.69 -12.26 1.90
N ALA A 132 14.21 -13.41 2.37
CA ALA A 132 14.50 -14.71 1.78
C ALA A 132 14.00 -14.81 0.33
N ILE A 133 12.79 -14.34 0.04
CA ILE A 133 12.23 -14.27 -1.32
C ILE A 133 13.09 -13.36 -2.22
N ALA A 134 13.47 -12.18 -1.72
CA ALA A 134 14.35 -11.28 -2.45
C ALA A 134 15.72 -11.92 -2.72
N LEU A 135 16.27 -12.64 -1.74
CA LEU A 135 17.55 -13.33 -1.85
C LEU A 135 17.52 -14.44 -2.92
N ILE A 136 16.41 -15.17 -3.07
CA ILE A 136 16.22 -16.13 -4.16
C ILE A 136 16.39 -15.45 -5.52
N GLY A 137 15.80 -14.27 -5.71
CA GLY A 137 16.00 -13.47 -6.93
C GLY A 137 17.44 -13.02 -7.12
N ILE A 138 18.08 -12.50 -6.07
CA ILE A 138 19.47 -12.03 -6.09
C ILE A 138 20.45 -13.16 -6.44
N ALA A 139 20.25 -14.35 -5.86
CA ALA A 139 21.05 -15.54 -6.09
C ALA A 139 20.68 -16.32 -7.38
N GLY A 140 19.61 -15.92 -8.08
CA GLY A 140 19.22 -16.56 -9.34
C GLY A 140 20.22 -16.36 -10.48
N HIS A 141 20.08 -17.12 -11.58
CA HIS A 141 20.97 -17.10 -12.75
C HIS A 141 22.45 -17.38 -12.43
N HIS A 142 22.73 -18.42 -11.63
CA HIS A 142 24.10 -18.83 -11.24
C HIS A 142 24.91 -17.78 -10.46
N ARG A 143 24.27 -16.74 -9.94
CA ARG A 143 24.92 -15.73 -9.09
C ARG A 143 25.03 -16.28 -7.66
N SER A 144 26.24 -16.45 -7.14
CA SER A 144 26.41 -16.82 -5.73
C SER A 144 26.42 -15.56 -4.85
N VAL A 145 25.65 -15.60 -3.76
CA VAL A 145 25.74 -14.62 -2.67
C VAL A 145 26.50 -15.30 -1.53
N PRO A 146 27.62 -14.73 -1.04
CA PRO A 146 28.33 -15.31 0.09
C PRO A 146 27.40 -15.50 1.30
N GLY A 147 27.43 -16.68 1.93
CA GLY A 147 26.48 -17.06 2.99
C GLY A 147 26.40 -16.03 4.14
N GLY A 148 27.53 -15.45 4.53
CA GLY A 148 27.57 -14.39 5.56
C GLY A 148 26.81 -13.11 5.16
N ARG A 149 26.86 -12.71 3.88
CA ARG A 149 26.12 -11.56 3.37
C ARG A 149 24.62 -11.85 3.25
N ALA A 150 24.29 -13.06 2.82
CA ALA A 150 22.91 -13.54 2.76
C ALA A 150 22.25 -13.54 4.16
N ALA A 151 22.92 -14.12 5.17
CA ALA A 151 22.44 -14.14 6.54
C ALA A 151 22.31 -12.71 7.11
N ALA A 152 23.31 -11.86 6.89
CA ALA A 152 23.26 -10.47 7.34
C ALA A 152 22.15 -9.65 6.67
N PHE A 153 21.86 -9.89 5.40
CA PHE A 153 20.74 -9.27 4.69
C PHE A 153 19.40 -9.65 5.31
N VAL A 154 19.16 -10.95 5.54
CA VAL A 154 17.92 -11.42 6.19
C VAL A 154 17.78 -10.82 7.59
N ALA A 155 18.85 -10.83 8.38
CA ALA A 155 18.85 -10.24 9.71
C ALA A 155 18.59 -8.71 9.68
N ALA A 156 19.20 -7.98 8.75
CA ALA A 156 19.03 -6.54 8.63
C ALA A 156 17.60 -6.17 8.20
N VAL A 157 17.01 -6.88 7.24
CA VAL A 157 15.61 -6.68 6.84
C VAL A 157 14.65 -7.08 7.97
N ALA A 158 14.95 -8.14 8.73
CA ALA A 158 14.19 -8.49 9.93
C ALA A 158 14.22 -7.37 10.98
N LEU A 159 15.39 -6.77 11.23
CA LEU A 159 15.53 -5.60 12.12
C LEU A 159 14.72 -4.40 11.61
N LEU A 160 14.70 -4.15 10.30
CA LEU A 160 13.85 -3.12 9.70
C LEU A 160 12.36 -3.40 9.94
N GLY A 161 11.94 -4.67 9.88
CA GLY A 161 10.59 -5.10 10.23
C GLY A 161 10.24 -4.83 11.70
N VAL A 162 11.16 -5.11 12.63
CA VAL A 162 11.03 -4.79 14.06
C VAL A 162 10.95 -3.28 14.27
N LEU A 163 11.80 -2.50 13.59
CA LEU A 163 11.78 -1.04 13.64
C LEU A 163 10.42 -0.49 13.16
N GLY A 164 9.89 -1.04 12.07
CA GLY A 164 8.55 -0.69 11.55
C GLY A 164 7.44 -0.99 12.55
N MET A 165 7.45 -2.17 13.20
CA MET A 165 6.46 -2.52 14.22
C MET A 165 6.61 -1.68 15.50
N ALA A 166 7.84 -1.36 15.91
CA ALA A 166 8.08 -0.44 17.01
C ALA A 166 7.50 0.95 16.70
N GLY A 167 7.77 1.50 15.51
CA GLY A 167 7.17 2.74 15.04
C GLY A 167 5.64 2.68 14.96
N ALA A 168 5.09 1.56 14.47
CA ALA A 168 3.66 1.32 14.44
C ALA A 168 3.02 1.37 15.84
N SER A 169 3.71 0.85 16.87
CA SER A 169 3.23 0.92 18.25
C SER A 169 3.19 2.36 18.79
N LEU A 170 4.15 3.21 18.41
CA LEU A 170 4.20 4.61 18.79
C LEU A 170 3.05 5.41 18.16
N VAL A 171 2.78 5.14 16.87
CA VAL A 171 1.61 5.67 16.16
C VAL A 171 0.32 5.19 16.81
N GLN A 172 0.25 3.90 17.13
CA GLN A 172 -0.93 3.30 17.75
C GLN A 172 -1.33 4.03 19.05
N GLY A 173 -0.33 4.36 19.88
CA GLY A 173 -0.49 5.05 21.16
C GLY A 173 -0.73 6.56 21.07
N SER A 174 -0.49 7.23 19.95
CA SER A 174 -0.49 8.71 19.89
C SER A 174 -1.10 9.31 18.63
N ARG A 175 -2.05 10.25 18.83
CA ARG A 175 -2.66 11.07 17.77
C ARG A 175 -1.63 11.98 17.08
N GLY A 176 -0.63 12.45 17.82
CA GLY A 176 0.43 13.29 17.27
C GLY A 176 1.28 12.52 16.26
N TRP A 177 1.72 11.31 16.62
CA TRP A 177 2.50 10.44 15.72
C TRP A 177 1.68 9.96 14.53
N ASP A 178 0.39 9.67 14.72
CA ASP A 178 -0.53 9.38 13.60
C ASP A 178 -0.66 10.57 12.63
N ARG A 179 -0.87 11.79 13.13
CA ARG A 179 -0.91 12.99 12.28
C ARG A 179 0.43 13.24 11.59
N ALA A 180 1.54 13.10 12.30
CA ALA A 180 2.88 13.32 11.75
C ALA A 180 3.20 12.34 10.61
N THR A 181 2.90 11.05 10.79
CA THR A 181 3.15 10.02 9.76
C THR A 181 2.26 10.19 8.52
N ARG A 182 1.08 10.79 8.67
CA ARG A 182 0.24 11.22 7.55
C ARG A 182 0.82 12.39 6.79
N LEU A 183 1.21 13.44 7.49
CA LEU A 183 1.83 14.61 6.87
C LEU A 183 3.15 14.24 6.19
N ALA A 184 3.90 13.31 6.78
CA ALA A 184 5.13 12.75 6.23
C ALA A 184 4.91 11.73 5.10
N GLY A 185 3.68 11.37 4.75
CA GLY A 185 3.41 10.37 3.72
C GLY A 185 3.97 10.75 2.36
N TRP A 186 3.59 11.92 1.83
CA TRP A 186 4.04 12.36 0.52
C TRP A 186 5.54 12.76 0.48
N PRO A 187 6.13 13.44 1.48
CA PRO A 187 7.55 13.75 1.47
C PRO A 187 8.42 12.49 1.51
N VAL A 188 8.02 11.48 2.28
CA VAL A 188 8.76 10.21 2.35
C VAL A 188 8.68 9.45 1.01
N LEU A 189 7.52 9.47 0.34
CA LEU A 189 7.43 8.90 -1.02
C LEU A 189 8.26 9.70 -2.03
N ALA A 190 8.32 11.02 -1.90
CA ALA A 190 9.16 11.87 -2.75
C ALA A 190 10.64 11.59 -2.51
N ALA A 191 11.05 11.43 -1.24
CA ALA A 191 12.39 11.01 -0.87
C ALA A 191 12.71 9.60 -1.42
N ALA A 192 11.78 8.65 -1.36
CA ALA A 192 11.95 7.33 -1.95
C ALA A 192 12.16 7.42 -3.48
N ALA A 193 11.39 8.23 -4.19
CA ALA A 193 11.59 8.48 -5.61
C ALA A 193 12.97 9.14 -5.88
N GLY A 194 13.36 10.12 -5.07
CA GLY A 194 14.68 10.75 -5.13
C GLY A 194 15.83 9.78 -4.91
N LEU A 195 15.68 8.81 -4.00
CA LEU A 195 16.67 7.74 -3.77
C LEU A 195 16.83 6.84 -5.00
N VAL A 196 15.77 6.55 -5.75
CA VAL A 196 15.87 5.79 -7.01
C VAL A 196 16.65 6.58 -8.05
N VAL A 197 16.34 7.87 -8.23
CA VAL A 197 17.05 8.75 -9.15
C VAL A 197 18.53 8.83 -8.78
N LEU A 198 18.83 9.03 -7.48
CA LEU A 198 20.18 9.07 -6.96
C LEU A 198 20.91 7.73 -7.14
N GLY A 199 20.27 6.60 -6.88
CA GLY A 199 20.86 5.28 -7.13
C GLY A 199 21.12 5.00 -8.61
N SER A 200 20.35 5.63 -9.50
CA SER A 200 20.48 5.47 -10.95
C SER A 200 21.62 6.32 -11.53
N SER A 201 22.05 7.40 -10.87
CA SER A 201 23.03 8.34 -11.40
C SER A 201 24.48 7.82 -11.40
N GLY A 202 24.81 6.80 -10.61
CA GLY A 202 26.16 6.24 -10.58
C GLY A 202 26.50 5.47 -9.29
N ALA A 203 27.77 5.06 -9.16
CA ALA A 203 28.24 4.33 -7.98
C ALA A 203 28.18 5.17 -6.70
N THR A 204 28.56 6.45 -6.79
CA THR A 204 28.49 7.40 -5.67
C THR A 204 27.05 7.60 -5.21
N GLY A 205 26.12 7.82 -6.14
CA GLY A 205 24.70 7.98 -5.83
C GLY A 205 24.09 6.74 -5.14
N ARG A 206 24.45 5.53 -5.59
CA ARG A 206 24.08 4.29 -4.88
C ARG A 206 24.65 4.24 -3.48
N SER A 207 25.91 4.62 -3.28
CA SER A 207 26.53 4.65 -1.96
C SER A 207 25.76 5.59 -1.02
N VAL A 208 25.48 6.81 -1.47
CA VAL A 208 24.69 7.78 -0.69
C VAL A 208 23.29 7.23 -0.38
N ALA A 209 22.62 6.59 -1.35
CA ALA A 209 21.31 6.00 -1.13
C ALA A 209 21.35 4.85 -0.09
N LEU A 210 22.38 4.00 -0.12
CA LEU A 210 22.58 2.91 0.84
C LEU A 210 22.89 3.42 2.25
N TRP A 211 23.57 4.56 2.39
CA TRP A 211 23.92 5.14 3.69
C TRP A 211 22.93 6.19 4.19
N SER A 212 21.88 6.49 3.43
CA SER A 212 20.89 7.54 3.75
C SER A 212 20.05 7.28 5.01
N GLY A 213 20.01 6.05 5.52
CA GLY A 213 19.33 5.73 6.77
C GLY A 213 19.03 4.25 6.96
N PRO A 214 18.20 3.89 7.98
CA PRO A 214 17.84 2.51 8.32
C PRO A 214 17.35 1.66 7.14
N TRP A 215 16.65 2.27 6.19
CA TRP A 215 16.15 1.62 4.98
C TRP A 215 17.27 1.22 4.00
N GLY A 216 18.31 2.04 3.87
CA GLY A 216 19.49 1.71 3.05
C GLY A 216 20.40 0.70 3.76
N TRP A 217 20.54 0.83 5.08
CA TRP A 217 21.34 -0.10 5.88
C TRP A 217 20.80 -1.54 5.85
N ALA A 218 19.48 -1.70 5.73
CA ALA A 218 18.83 -3.00 5.60
C ALA A 218 19.24 -3.77 4.33
N VAL A 219 19.53 -3.06 3.24
CA VAL A 219 19.90 -3.68 1.95
C VAL A 219 21.41 -3.68 1.69
N ALA A 220 22.18 -2.94 2.50
CA ALA A 220 23.63 -2.82 2.36
C ALA A 220 24.40 -4.16 2.32
N PRO A 221 24.05 -5.24 3.06
CA PRO A 221 24.82 -6.49 3.01
C PRO A 221 24.96 -7.13 1.63
N VAL A 222 23.99 -6.92 0.73
CA VAL A 222 23.97 -7.45 -0.64
C VAL A 222 24.30 -6.40 -1.70
N ALA A 223 24.36 -5.12 -1.32
CA ALA A 223 24.46 -3.98 -2.26
C ALA A 223 25.69 -3.09 -2.05
N ALA A 224 26.28 -3.07 -0.85
CA ALA A 224 27.40 -2.21 -0.50
C ALA A 224 28.77 -2.89 -0.70
N GLY A 225 29.81 -2.07 -0.76
CA GLY A 225 31.22 -2.50 -0.81
C GLY A 225 31.74 -3.00 0.54
N ARG A 226 33.03 -2.78 0.84
CA ARG A 226 33.69 -3.33 2.03
C ARG A 226 33.09 -2.91 3.38
N ALA A 227 32.46 -1.73 3.46
CA ALA A 227 31.91 -1.17 4.70
C ALA A 227 30.54 -1.73 5.12
N TRP A 228 29.99 -2.71 4.40
CA TRP A 228 28.66 -3.26 4.68
C TRP A 228 28.43 -3.77 6.12
N PRO A 229 29.42 -4.29 6.89
CA PRO A 229 29.16 -4.80 8.24
C PRO A 229 28.71 -3.73 9.25
N LEU A 230 29.05 -2.45 9.02
CA LEU A 230 28.62 -1.35 9.89
C LEU A 230 27.11 -1.07 9.79
N ALA A 231 26.52 -1.32 8.61
CA ALA A 231 25.11 -1.05 8.36
C ALA A 231 24.13 -1.83 9.28
N PRO A 232 24.23 -3.17 9.41
CA PRO A 232 23.35 -3.91 10.33
C PRO A 232 23.57 -3.53 11.79
N VAL A 233 24.79 -3.12 12.19
CA VAL A 233 25.08 -2.63 13.55
C VAL A 233 24.34 -1.32 13.83
N LEU A 234 24.44 -0.33 12.93
CA LEU A 234 23.71 0.93 13.04
C LEU A 234 22.20 0.71 13.06
N LEU A 235 21.70 -0.21 12.22
CA LEU A 235 20.30 -0.58 12.18
C LEU A 235 19.84 -1.25 13.48
N ALA A 236 20.66 -2.12 14.07
CA ALA A 236 20.37 -2.75 15.37
C ALA A 236 20.28 -1.69 16.48
N VAL A 237 21.20 -0.73 16.53
CA VAL A 237 21.17 0.39 17.50
C VAL A 237 19.89 1.22 17.34
N ALA A 238 19.56 1.63 16.11
CA ALA A 238 18.32 2.38 15.84
C ALA A 238 17.06 1.59 16.22
N THR A 239 17.04 0.29 15.92
CA THR A 239 15.93 -0.62 16.26
C THR A 239 15.80 -0.78 17.78
N ALA A 240 16.89 -0.98 18.50
CA ALA A 240 16.90 -1.07 19.96
C ALA A 240 16.36 0.21 20.61
N GLY A 241 16.79 1.38 20.12
CA GLY A 241 16.26 2.67 20.58
C GLY A 241 14.74 2.81 20.36
N ALA A 242 14.26 2.44 19.18
CA ALA A 242 12.83 2.49 18.86
C ALA A 242 12.00 1.49 19.71
N VAL A 243 12.51 0.28 19.92
CA VAL A 243 11.88 -0.73 20.79
C VAL A 243 11.87 -0.27 22.24
N GLY A 244 12.97 0.30 22.74
CA GLY A 244 13.04 0.90 24.08
C GLY A 244 11.99 2.00 24.28
N LEU A 245 11.84 2.89 23.30
CA LEU A 245 10.81 3.93 23.33
C LEU A 245 9.38 3.37 23.28
N ALA A 246 9.14 2.34 22.45
CA ALA A 246 7.86 1.63 22.38
C ALA A 246 7.51 0.97 23.73
N LEU A 247 8.48 0.30 24.36
CA LEU A 247 8.32 -0.32 25.66
C LEU A 247 8.11 0.71 26.76
N ALA A 248 8.81 1.84 26.76
CA ALA A 248 8.63 2.92 27.74
C ALA A 248 7.24 3.59 27.63
N ARG A 249 6.63 3.57 26.45
CA ARG A 249 5.30 4.14 26.19
C ARG A 249 4.16 3.11 26.21
N ARG A 250 4.46 1.85 26.53
CA ARG A 250 3.45 0.79 26.59
C ARG A 250 2.36 1.15 27.61
N GLY A 251 1.10 0.90 27.26
CA GLY A 251 -0.05 1.21 28.12
C GLY A 251 -0.54 2.66 28.10
N ARG A 252 0.13 3.58 27.38
CA ARG A 252 -0.34 4.97 27.21
C ARG A 252 -1.47 5.14 26.17
N CYS A 253 -1.84 4.07 25.46
CA CYS A 253 -2.93 4.13 24.49
C CYS A 253 -4.29 4.18 25.23
N PRO A 254 -5.15 5.15 24.91
CA PRO A 254 -6.50 5.21 25.47
C PRO A 254 -7.32 3.97 25.11
N THR A 255 -8.19 3.53 26.03
CA THR A 255 -9.03 2.33 25.85
C THR A 255 -10.00 2.49 24.68
N GLU A 256 -10.53 3.70 24.47
CA GLU A 256 -11.47 4.03 23.40
C GLU A 256 -10.84 3.77 22.03
N ARG A 257 -9.53 4.02 21.88
CA ARG A 257 -8.82 3.72 20.63
C ARG A 257 -8.62 2.23 20.39
N HIS A 258 -8.48 1.44 21.45
CA HIS A 258 -8.47 -0.02 21.30
C HIS A 258 -9.84 -0.55 20.93
N MET A 259 -10.93 0.02 21.49
CA MET A 259 -12.30 -0.34 21.12
C MET A 259 -12.58 -0.06 19.65
N LEU A 260 -12.36 1.19 19.20
CA LEU A 260 -12.59 1.59 17.80
C LEU A 260 -11.82 0.71 16.81
N ARG A 261 -10.59 0.29 17.15
CA ARG A 261 -9.79 -0.62 16.32
C ARG A 261 -10.33 -2.04 16.31
N ALA A 262 -10.77 -2.53 17.47
CA ALA A 262 -11.36 -3.85 17.58
C ALA A 262 -12.67 -3.95 16.77
N GLU A 263 -13.52 -2.94 16.84
CA GLU A 263 -14.74 -2.83 16.03
C GLU A 263 -14.42 -2.73 14.54
N ALA A 264 -13.49 -1.85 14.16
CA ALA A 264 -13.04 -1.72 12.78
C ALA A 264 -12.43 -3.03 12.24
N ARG A 265 -11.70 -3.78 13.08
CA ARG A 265 -11.19 -5.11 12.73
C ARG A 265 -12.33 -6.10 12.54
N GLY A 266 -13.30 -6.15 13.44
CA GLY A 266 -14.47 -7.00 13.33
C GLY A 266 -15.24 -6.73 12.04
N GLY A 267 -15.50 -5.45 11.74
CA GLY A 267 -16.13 -5.01 10.50
C GLY A 267 -15.31 -5.34 9.25
N ALA A 268 -13.98 -5.18 9.31
CA ALA A 268 -13.09 -5.57 8.23
C ALA A 268 -13.08 -7.09 7.98
N VAL A 269 -13.06 -7.91 9.02
CA VAL A 269 -13.12 -9.37 8.90
C VAL A 269 -14.47 -9.80 8.31
N ALA A 270 -15.58 -9.24 8.80
CA ALA A 270 -16.91 -9.50 8.25
C ALA A 270 -17.03 -9.07 6.77
N ALA A 271 -16.40 -7.95 6.41
CA ALA A 271 -16.34 -7.51 5.02
C ALA A 271 -15.47 -8.38 4.13
N LEU A 272 -14.39 -8.95 4.66
CA LEU A 272 -13.57 -9.91 3.92
C LEU A 272 -14.37 -11.17 3.58
N TYR A 273 -15.14 -11.69 4.55
CA TYR A 273 -16.04 -12.83 4.33
C TYR A 273 -17.19 -12.55 3.36
N SER A 274 -17.56 -11.28 3.17
CA SER A 274 -18.56 -10.85 2.18
C SER A 274 -17.92 -10.29 0.90
N PHE A 275 -16.62 -10.53 0.68
CA PHE A 275 -15.86 -10.06 -0.49
C PHE A 275 -16.03 -8.56 -0.78
N ASN A 276 -16.13 -7.75 0.28
CA ASN A 276 -16.32 -6.31 0.23
C ASN A 276 -15.04 -5.57 0.63
N ALA A 277 -14.04 -5.61 -0.24
CA ALA A 277 -12.73 -4.96 -0.02
C ALA A 277 -12.85 -3.46 0.31
N ARG A 278 -13.92 -2.83 -0.18
CA ARG A 278 -14.19 -1.42 0.11
C ARG A 278 -14.65 -1.19 1.54
N TYR A 279 -15.53 -2.04 2.07
CA TYR A 279 -15.94 -1.94 3.47
C TYR A 279 -14.78 -2.25 4.41
N VAL A 280 -13.89 -3.19 4.04
CA VAL A 280 -12.59 -3.37 4.73
C VAL A 280 -11.85 -2.04 4.82
N GLY A 281 -11.60 -1.40 3.68
CA GLY A 281 -10.90 -0.12 3.62
C GLY A 281 -11.58 0.99 4.43
N ARG A 282 -12.91 1.10 4.37
CA ARG A 282 -13.68 2.10 5.14
C ARG A 282 -13.61 1.85 6.65
N SER A 283 -13.78 0.61 7.08
CA SER A 283 -13.71 0.22 8.49
C SER A 283 -12.34 0.57 9.07
N LEU A 284 -11.28 0.23 8.34
CA LEU A 284 -9.90 0.53 8.73
C LEU A 284 -9.58 2.04 8.73
N ARG A 285 -10.12 2.81 7.78
CA ARG A 285 -9.94 4.28 7.74
C ARG A 285 -10.71 5.01 8.83
N ALA A 286 -11.86 4.48 9.29
CA ALA A 286 -12.67 5.09 10.34
C ALA A 286 -11.92 5.24 11.66
N VAL A 287 -11.04 4.27 11.99
CA VAL A 287 -10.13 4.35 13.16
C VAL A 287 -9.21 5.56 13.09
N SER A 288 -8.76 5.82 11.87
CA SER A 288 -7.68 6.72 11.53
C SER A 288 -8.20 8.15 11.32
N ALA A 289 -9.42 8.33 10.82
CA ALA A 289 -9.99 9.65 10.58
C ALA A 289 -10.64 10.18 11.87
N GLY A 290 -9.96 11.08 12.58
CA GLY A 290 -10.70 12.05 13.40
C GLY A 290 -11.60 12.88 12.48
N PRO A 291 -12.72 13.46 12.98
CA PRO A 291 -13.55 14.33 12.18
C PRO A 291 -12.67 15.46 11.62
N THR A 292 -12.35 15.39 10.33
CA THR A 292 -11.79 16.52 9.61
C THR A 292 -12.92 17.50 9.48
N ALA A 293 -13.05 18.39 10.47
CA ALA A 293 -13.81 19.62 10.28
C ALA A 293 -13.27 20.22 8.99
N GLY A 294 -14.11 20.27 7.96
CA GLY A 294 -13.72 20.83 6.67
C GLY A 294 -13.29 22.26 6.91
N ARG A 295 -11.98 22.51 6.93
CA ARG A 295 -11.49 23.87 6.74
C ARG A 295 -11.98 24.23 5.35
N GLY A 296 -12.99 25.10 5.28
CA GLY A 296 -13.55 25.55 4.02
C GLY A 296 -12.40 26.02 3.14
N SER A 297 -12.15 25.32 2.04
CA SER A 297 -11.21 25.82 1.05
C SER A 297 -11.76 27.16 0.57
N GLY A 298 -10.92 28.19 0.47
CA GLY A 298 -11.32 29.49 -0.07
C GLY A 298 -11.73 29.49 -1.55
N LEU A 299 -11.85 28.32 -2.17
CA LEU A 299 -12.34 28.19 -3.54
C LEU A 299 -13.81 28.63 -3.61
N ARG A 300 -14.07 29.75 -4.28
CA ARG A 300 -15.43 30.25 -4.55
C ARG A 300 -16.22 29.20 -5.34
N ALA A 301 -17.46 28.97 -4.95
CA ALA A 301 -18.36 28.08 -5.68
C ALA A 301 -18.58 28.56 -7.13
N PRO A 302 -18.59 27.65 -8.12
CA PRO A 302 -18.78 28.01 -9.51
C PRO A 302 -20.22 28.45 -9.77
N ARG A 303 -20.41 29.38 -10.71
CA ARG A 303 -21.74 29.80 -11.17
C ARG A 303 -22.41 28.77 -12.09
N SER A 304 -21.62 27.96 -12.79
CA SER A 304 -22.14 26.96 -13.72
C SER A 304 -22.31 25.59 -13.03
N PRO A 305 -23.47 24.94 -13.18
CA PRO A 305 -23.74 23.64 -12.54
C PRO A 305 -22.81 22.54 -13.08
N ARG A 306 -22.34 22.67 -14.34
CA ARG A 306 -21.42 21.73 -14.98
C ARG A 306 -20.07 21.62 -14.25
N LEU A 307 -19.63 22.68 -13.58
CA LEU A 307 -18.36 22.70 -12.84
C LEU A 307 -18.53 22.34 -11.36
N ALA A 308 -19.76 22.13 -10.87
CA ALA A 308 -20.01 21.87 -9.46
C ALA A 308 -19.32 20.60 -8.95
N ILE A 309 -19.33 19.52 -9.76
CA ILE A 309 -18.66 18.26 -9.41
C ILE A 309 -17.14 18.44 -9.42
N LEU A 310 -16.59 19.09 -10.45
CA LEU A 310 -15.16 19.35 -10.54
C LEU A 310 -14.67 20.23 -9.38
N TRP A 311 -15.44 21.29 -9.05
CA TRP A 311 -15.17 22.15 -7.91
C TRP A 311 -15.21 21.36 -6.60
N ARG A 312 -16.25 20.54 -6.38
CA ARG A 312 -16.37 19.69 -5.17
C ARG A 312 -15.16 18.76 -5.02
N ASP A 313 -14.73 18.14 -6.11
CA ASP A 313 -13.56 17.26 -6.10
C ASP A 313 -12.28 18.05 -5.81
N ALA A 314 -12.15 19.27 -6.34
CA ALA A 314 -11.01 20.14 -6.07
C ALA A 314 -10.97 20.55 -4.60
N VAL A 315 -12.11 20.95 -4.02
CA VAL A 315 -12.26 21.23 -2.59
C VAL A 315 -11.90 20.00 -1.76
N ALA A 316 -12.38 18.81 -2.15
CA ALA A 316 -12.08 17.57 -1.44
C ALA A 316 -10.59 17.18 -1.52
N ALA A 317 -9.94 17.41 -2.65
CA ALA A 317 -8.51 17.18 -2.84
C ALA A 317 -7.68 18.16 -1.98
N LEU A 318 -8.05 19.44 -1.95
CA LEU A 318 -7.39 20.47 -1.13
C LEU A 318 -7.61 20.28 0.37
N ALA A 319 -8.77 19.75 0.77
CA ALA A 319 -9.05 19.37 2.15
C ALA A 319 -8.23 18.16 2.61
N ALA A 320 -7.68 17.38 1.67
CA ALA A 320 -6.84 16.21 1.92
C ALA A 320 -5.47 16.34 1.20
N PRO A 321 -4.64 17.35 1.55
CA PRO A 321 -3.42 17.67 0.82
C PRO A 321 -2.42 16.51 0.79
N GLN A 322 -2.47 15.62 1.79
CA GLN A 322 -1.69 14.39 1.78
C GLN A 322 -2.02 13.52 0.57
N ARG A 323 -3.30 13.30 0.25
CA ARG A 323 -3.71 12.43 -0.87
C ARG A 323 -3.35 13.06 -2.21
N LEU A 324 -3.44 14.39 -2.30
CA LEU A 324 -3.00 15.14 -3.46
C LEU A 324 -1.48 15.03 -3.66
N GLY A 325 -0.70 15.25 -2.59
CA GLY A 325 0.75 15.07 -2.62
C GLY A 325 1.18 13.66 -2.98
N GLU A 326 0.56 12.63 -2.38
CA GLU A 326 0.81 11.22 -2.72
C GLU A 326 0.48 10.94 -4.19
N ALA A 327 -0.63 11.48 -4.71
CA ALA A 327 -1.02 11.30 -6.12
C ALA A 327 0.01 11.93 -7.07
N ILE A 328 0.42 13.17 -6.81
CA ILE A 328 1.40 13.91 -7.62
C ILE A 328 2.74 13.16 -7.60
N VAL A 329 3.24 12.81 -6.42
CA VAL A 329 4.54 12.13 -6.26
C VAL A 329 4.54 10.77 -6.95
N LEU A 330 3.49 9.97 -6.80
CA LEU A 330 3.40 8.66 -7.45
C LEU A 330 3.27 8.77 -8.97
N ALA A 331 2.53 9.76 -9.49
CA ALA A 331 2.39 10.01 -10.92
C ALA A 331 3.70 10.55 -11.54
N ALA A 332 4.29 11.59 -10.95
CA ALA A 332 5.58 12.14 -11.40
C ALA A 332 6.69 11.10 -11.28
N GLY A 333 6.82 10.45 -10.12
CA GLY A 333 7.82 9.40 -9.89
C GLY A 333 7.64 8.22 -10.84
N GLY A 334 6.40 7.74 -11.03
CA GLY A 334 6.10 6.70 -12.01
C GLY A 334 6.48 7.09 -13.44
N THR A 335 6.22 8.34 -13.83
CA THR A 335 6.61 8.87 -15.14
C THR A 335 8.13 8.92 -15.29
N VAL A 336 8.86 9.46 -14.30
CA VAL A 336 10.34 9.47 -14.30
C VAL A 336 10.89 8.05 -14.46
N VAL A 337 10.33 7.09 -13.73
CA VAL A 337 10.72 5.68 -13.85
C VAL A 337 10.52 5.15 -15.26
N CYS A 338 9.37 5.41 -15.88
CA CYS A 338 9.11 5.01 -17.27
C CYS A 338 10.12 5.62 -18.25
N LEU A 339 10.45 6.91 -18.10
CA LEU A 339 11.36 7.61 -19.00
C LEU A 339 12.80 7.10 -18.87
N LEU A 340 13.31 7.01 -17.64
CA LEU A 340 14.71 6.63 -17.38
C LEU A 340 14.98 5.13 -17.64
N ASN A 341 13.93 4.30 -17.62
CA ASN A 341 14.04 2.86 -17.79
C ASN A 341 13.25 2.34 -18.99
N ALA A 342 13.06 3.17 -20.03
CA ALA A 342 12.22 2.82 -21.18
C ALA A 342 12.60 1.49 -21.87
N GLY A 343 13.88 1.13 -21.84
CA GLY A 343 14.41 -0.15 -22.35
C GLY A 343 14.18 -1.37 -21.45
N HIS A 344 13.57 -1.20 -20.26
CA HIS A 344 13.30 -2.26 -19.30
C HIS A 344 11.79 -2.38 -19.05
N PRO A 345 11.05 -3.22 -19.79
CA PRO A 345 9.58 -3.28 -19.73
C PRO A 345 9.01 -3.46 -18.33
N ALA A 346 9.66 -4.26 -17.48
CA ALA A 346 9.25 -4.46 -16.09
C ALA A 346 9.30 -3.17 -15.24
N ALA A 347 10.33 -2.34 -15.44
CA ALA A 347 10.45 -1.06 -14.75
C ALA A 347 9.40 -0.06 -15.24
N VAL A 348 9.15 -0.02 -16.55
CA VAL A 348 8.09 0.79 -17.17
C VAL A 348 6.71 0.35 -16.65
N ALA A 349 6.46 -0.95 -16.54
CA ALA A 349 5.24 -1.49 -15.93
C ALA A 349 5.08 -1.05 -14.47
N GLY A 350 6.16 -1.07 -13.69
CA GLY A 350 6.18 -0.52 -12.33
C GLY A 350 5.84 0.97 -12.28
N GLY A 351 6.37 1.77 -13.21
CA GLY A 351 6.07 3.20 -13.34
C GLY A 351 4.63 3.49 -13.75
N ALA A 352 4.09 2.71 -14.69
CA ALA A 352 2.68 2.78 -15.10
C ALA A 352 1.74 2.40 -13.93
N LEU A 353 2.07 1.36 -13.17
CA LEU A 353 1.34 0.97 -11.97
C LEU A 353 1.41 2.04 -10.88
N ALA A 354 2.58 2.67 -10.65
CA ALA A 354 2.71 3.78 -9.71
C ALA A 354 1.80 4.96 -10.12
N THR A 355 1.76 5.28 -11.41
CA THR A 355 0.87 6.31 -11.97
C THR A 355 -0.61 5.96 -11.77
N TYR A 356 -0.99 4.71 -12.01
CA TYR A 356 -2.34 4.18 -11.71
C TYR A 356 -2.69 4.33 -10.22
N VAL A 357 -1.78 3.95 -9.33
CA VAL A 357 -1.98 4.09 -7.87
C VAL A 357 -2.11 5.57 -7.51
N GLY A 358 -1.30 6.46 -8.10
CA GLY A 358 -1.41 7.91 -7.94
C GLY A 358 -2.79 8.44 -8.31
N ALA A 359 -3.27 8.11 -9.51
CA ALA A 359 -4.63 8.45 -9.97
C ALA A 359 -5.71 7.93 -9.01
N SER A 360 -5.57 6.68 -8.54
CA SER A 360 -6.51 6.05 -7.61
C SER A 360 -6.65 6.79 -6.27
N ARG A 361 -5.61 7.55 -5.84
CA ARG A 361 -5.64 8.34 -4.60
C ARG A 361 -6.58 9.52 -4.68
N LEU A 362 -6.94 10.00 -5.86
CA LEU A 362 -7.84 11.15 -6.05
C LEU A 362 -9.29 10.74 -6.32
N LEU A 363 -9.54 9.48 -6.67
CA LEU A 363 -10.86 8.95 -7.07
C LEU A 363 -11.82 8.61 -5.90
N GLU A 364 -11.60 9.10 -4.69
CA GLU A 364 -12.53 8.86 -3.57
C GLU A 364 -13.92 9.51 -3.76
N PRO A 365 -14.06 10.71 -4.35
CA PRO A 365 -15.38 11.26 -4.65
C PRO A 365 -16.18 10.36 -5.61
N LEU A 366 -15.55 9.87 -6.70
CA LEU A 366 -16.15 8.91 -7.63
C LEU A 366 -16.66 7.67 -6.88
N ARG A 367 -15.80 7.12 -6.02
CA ARG A 367 -16.14 5.99 -5.16
C ARG A 367 -17.36 6.35 -4.32
N ALA A 368 -17.36 7.48 -3.61
CA ALA A 368 -18.42 7.86 -2.69
C ALA A 368 -19.79 7.94 -3.38
N GLU A 369 -19.86 8.41 -4.63
CA GLU A 369 -21.10 8.42 -5.41
C GLU A 369 -21.56 7.02 -5.82
N THR A 370 -20.60 6.16 -6.19
CA THR A 370 -20.88 4.75 -6.51
C THR A 370 -21.51 4.01 -5.32
N ASP A 371 -21.13 4.34 -4.08
CA ASP A 371 -21.70 3.72 -2.87
C ASP A 371 -23.14 4.17 -2.57
N ARG A 372 -23.58 5.29 -3.14
CA ARG A 372 -24.86 5.91 -2.80
C ARG A 372 -25.58 6.41 -4.05
N PRO A 373 -25.97 5.51 -4.97
CA PRO A 373 -26.56 5.88 -6.25
C PRO A 373 -27.84 6.70 -6.11
N ASN A 374 -28.61 6.48 -5.04
CA ASN A 374 -29.83 7.24 -4.75
C ASN A 374 -29.56 8.74 -4.53
N ARG A 375 -28.39 9.13 -4.01
CA ARG A 375 -28.04 10.55 -3.83
C ARG A 375 -27.87 11.25 -5.17
N VAL A 376 -27.20 10.61 -6.12
CA VAL A 376 -27.02 11.14 -7.47
C VAL A 376 -28.37 11.31 -8.16
N ARG A 377 -29.22 10.27 -8.11
CA ARG A 377 -30.55 10.29 -8.74
C ARG A 377 -31.44 11.41 -8.19
N VAL A 378 -31.45 11.62 -6.87
CA VAL A 378 -32.33 12.60 -6.22
C VAL A 378 -31.77 14.03 -6.30
N LEU A 379 -30.47 14.22 -6.06
CA LEU A 379 -29.88 15.55 -5.90
C LEU A 379 -29.34 16.15 -7.21
N LEU A 380 -28.74 15.33 -8.08
CA LEU A 380 -28.08 15.81 -9.30
C LEU A 380 -28.96 15.63 -10.54
N ARG A 381 -29.89 14.66 -10.53
CA ARG A 381 -30.81 14.35 -11.65
C ARG A 381 -30.12 14.07 -12.99
N GLU A 382 -28.83 13.71 -12.94
CA GLU A 382 -28.01 13.40 -14.12
C GLU A 382 -27.76 11.89 -14.21
N PRO A 383 -27.59 11.34 -15.43
CA PRO A 383 -27.14 9.95 -15.64
C PRO A 383 -25.90 9.64 -14.80
N MET A 384 -25.90 8.51 -14.09
CA MET A 384 -24.81 8.15 -13.19
C MET A 384 -23.48 8.08 -13.94
N GLY A 385 -23.52 7.54 -15.17
CA GLY A 385 -22.35 7.48 -16.03
C GLY A 385 -21.68 8.83 -16.25
N ARG A 386 -22.49 9.88 -16.51
CA ARG A 386 -21.99 11.25 -16.71
C ARG A 386 -21.33 11.79 -15.45
N VAL A 387 -21.95 11.58 -14.29
CA VAL A 387 -21.39 12.01 -12.99
C VAL A 387 -20.05 11.31 -12.71
N LEU A 388 -19.94 10.01 -12.99
CA LEU A 388 -18.67 9.27 -12.82
C LEU A 388 -17.57 9.79 -13.76
N THR A 389 -17.90 10.14 -15.01
CA THR A 389 -16.92 10.72 -15.94
C THR A 389 -16.43 12.09 -15.48
N GLN A 390 -17.31 12.92 -14.93
CA GLN A 390 -16.94 14.23 -14.37
C GLN A 390 -15.99 14.09 -13.17
N HIS A 391 -16.21 13.07 -12.33
CA HIS A 391 -15.31 12.74 -11.22
C HIS A 391 -13.92 12.23 -11.65
N ALA A 392 -13.76 11.78 -12.90
CA ALA A 392 -12.48 11.35 -13.43
C ALA A 392 -11.64 12.52 -13.97
N VAL A 393 -12.26 13.69 -14.23
CA VAL A 393 -11.59 14.84 -14.85
C VAL A 393 -10.47 15.40 -13.95
N LEU A 394 -10.76 15.71 -12.68
CA LEU A 394 -9.73 16.28 -11.79
C LEU A 394 -8.54 15.32 -11.59
N PRO A 395 -8.74 14.03 -11.26
CA PRO A 395 -7.63 13.07 -11.21
C PRO A 395 -6.81 13.04 -12.49
N ALA A 396 -7.46 13.07 -13.67
CA ALA A 396 -6.76 13.01 -14.95
C ALA A 396 -5.91 14.26 -15.18
N LEU A 397 -6.44 15.45 -14.89
CA LEU A 397 -5.71 16.71 -15.00
C LEU A 397 -4.50 16.75 -14.06
N VAL A 398 -4.65 16.32 -12.80
CA VAL A 398 -3.55 16.31 -11.83
C VAL A 398 -2.45 15.33 -12.24
N VAL A 399 -2.82 14.12 -12.67
CA VAL A 399 -1.85 13.10 -13.11
C VAL A 399 -1.15 13.53 -14.40
N LEU A 400 -1.89 14.09 -15.36
CA LEU A 400 -1.34 14.63 -16.60
C LEU A 400 -0.35 15.78 -16.32
N ALA A 401 -0.70 16.72 -15.44
CA ALA A 401 0.18 17.82 -15.05
C ALA A 401 1.44 17.32 -14.35
N ALA A 402 1.31 16.37 -13.42
CA ALA A 402 2.46 15.76 -12.72
C ALA A 402 3.39 15.01 -13.69
N ALA A 403 2.84 14.23 -14.62
CA ALA A 403 3.60 13.52 -15.64
C ALA A 403 4.31 14.49 -16.61
N SER A 404 3.61 15.56 -17.02
CA SER A 404 4.18 16.59 -17.90
C SER A 404 5.34 17.33 -17.21
N ALA A 405 5.16 17.72 -15.95
CA ALA A 405 6.20 18.38 -15.16
C ALA A 405 7.42 17.46 -14.94
N ALA A 406 7.19 16.17 -14.64
CA ALA A 406 8.25 15.17 -14.53
C ALA A 406 9.00 15.01 -15.85
N THR A 407 8.28 14.94 -16.96
CA THR A 407 8.85 14.83 -18.31
C THR A 407 9.71 16.04 -18.66
N ALA A 408 9.22 17.25 -18.39
CA ALA A 408 9.98 18.48 -18.58
C ALA A 408 11.25 18.50 -17.70
N GLY A 409 11.14 18.07 -16.43
CA GLY A 409 12.30 17.96 -15.53
C GLY A 409 13.36 16.99 -16.04
N VAL A 410 12.97 15.83 -16.55
CA VAL A 410 13.90 14.84 -17.15
C VAL A 410 14.55 15.39 -18.43
N ALA A 411 13.78 16.12 -19.25
CA ALA A 411 14.28 16.77 -20.46
C ALA A 411 15.30 17.87 -20.15
N ILE A 412 14.99 18.76 -19.20
CA ILE A 412 15.88 19.84 -18.76
C ILE A 412 17.17 19.27 -18.16
N ALA A 413 17.08 18.15 -17.44
CA ALA A 413 18.25 17.45 -16.89
C ALA A 413 19.09 16.73 -17.96
N GLY A 414 18.68 16.73 -19.24
CA GLY A 414 19.39 16.03 -20.32
C GLY A 414 19.36 14.50 -20.18
N ALA A 415 18.44 13.96 -19.37
CA ALA A 415 18.41 12.54 -19.01
C ALA A 415 17.43 11.72 -19.88
N LEU A 416 16.97 12.29 -21.00
CA LEU A 416 16.07 11.59 -21.92
C LEU A 416 16.84 10.48 -22.68
N PRO A 417 16.26 9.28 -22.81
CA PRO A 417 16.88 8.19 -23.56
C PRO A 417 16.89 8.49 -25.07
N ARG A 418 17.50 7.58 -25.85
CA ARG A 418 17.36 7.58 -27.31
C ARG A 418 15.87 7.52 -27.69
N HIS A 419 15.43 8.36 -28.62
CA HIS A 419 14.00 8.61 -28.93
C HIS A 419 13.18 9.20 -27.77
N GLY A 420 13.85 9.86 -26.82
CA GLY A 420 13.26 10.33 -25.58
C GLY A 420 12.08 11.29 -25.76
N GLY A 421 12.05 12.11 -26.81
CA GLY A 421 10.90 12.97 -27.13
C GLY A 421 9.63 12.17 -27.46
N ALA A 422 9.76 11.07 -28.20
CA ALA A 422 8.63 10.19 -28.53
C ALA A 422 8.16 9.40 -27.30
N ILE A 423 9.12 8.91 -26.50
CA ILE A 423 8.83 8.18 -25.26
C ILE A 423 8.14 9.11 -24.24
N ALA A 424 8.62 10.34 -24.11
CA ALA A 424 8.03 11.41 -23.32
C ALA A 424 6.58 11.68 -23.71
N LEU A 425 6.32 11.87 -25.01
CA LEU A 425 4.97 12.08 -25.53
C LEU A 425 4.05 10.91 -25.17
N LEU A 426 4.49 9.66 -25.39
CA LEU A 426 3.67 8.47 -25.12
C LEU A 426 3.40 8.27 -23.62
N ALA A 427 4.40 8.52 -22.76
CA ALA A 427 4.23 8.42 -21.31
C ALA A 427 3.19 9.43 -20.80
N VAL A 428 3.23 10.68 -21.29
CA VAL A 428 2.25 11.72 -20.94
C VAL A 428 0.88 11.40 -21.54
N ALA A 429 0.82 10.99 -22.81
CA ALA A 429 -0.43 10.67 -23.51
C ALA A 429 -1.16 9.45 -22.94
N ALA A 430 -0.46 8.53 -22.27
CA ALA A 430 -1.08 7.37 -21.61
C ALA A 430 -1.83 7.73 -20.32
N THR A 431 -1.51 8.89 -19.69
CA THR A 431 -2.04 9.25 -18.36
C THR A 431 -3.58 9.35 -18.27
N PRO A 432 -4.33 9.85 -19.27
CA PRO A 432 -5.79 9.88 -19.19
C PRO A 432 -6.37 8.46 -19.20
N SER A 433 -5.85 7.58 -20.06
CA SER A 433 -6.27 6.17 -20.12
C SER A 433 -5.98 5.43 -18.82
N VAL A 434 -4.77 5.59 -18.26
CA VAL A 434 -4.38 5.01 -16.96
C VAL A 434 -5.33 5.49 -15.84
N THR A 435 -5.67 6.77 -15.85
CA THR A 435 -6.61 7.36 -14.88
C THR A 435 -8.03 6.79 -15.05
N LEU A 436 -8.49 6.62 -16.28
CA LEU A 436 -9.81 6.04 -16.57
C LEU A 436 -9.88 4.56 -16.21
N CYS A 437 -8.79 3.79 -16.38
CA CYS A 437 -8.70 2.44 -15.81
C CYS A 437 -8.85 2.47 -14.28
N ALA A 438 -8.21 3.41 -13.58
CA ALA A 438 -8.38 3.57 -12.15
C ALA A 438 -9.81 3.98 -11.76
N ALA A 439 -10.47 4.79 -12.59
CA ALA A 439 -11.87 5.18 -12.42
C ALA A 439 -12.82 3.98 -12.61
N LEU A 440 -12.62 3.17 -13.63
CA LEU A 440 -13.37 1.93 -13.89
C LEU A 440 -13.18 0.90 -12.77
N SER A 441 -11.95 0.78 -12.24
CA SER A 441 -11.71 -0.03 -11.04
C SER A 441 -12.45 0.52 -9.82
N SER A 442 -12.54 1.84 -9.69
CA SER A 442 -13.20 2.51 -8.57
C SER A 442 -14.73 2.43 -8.65
N ARG A 443 -15.28 2.41 -9.87
CA ARG A 443 -16.71 2.20 -10.18
C ARG A 443 -17.22 0.83 -9.70
N ARG A 444 -16.36 -0.18 -9.56
CA ARG A 444 -16.78 -1.51 -9.10
C ARG A 444 -17.27 -1.54 -7.65
N GLY A 445 -17.13 -0.45 -6.88
CA GLY A 445 -17.64 -0.37 -5.51
C GLY A 445 -16.94 -1.30 -4.50
N GLY A 446 -15.99 -2.13 -4.95
CA GLY A 446 -15.27 -3.10 -4.13
C GLY A 446 -16.13 -4.21 -3.53
N GLN A 447 -17.40 -4.32 -3.93
CA GLN A 447 -18.26 -5.48 -3.72
C GLN A 447 -18.19 -6.35 -4.98
N MET A 448 -18.04 -7.65 -4.78
CA MET A 448 -18.10 -8.59 -5.88
C MET A 448 -19.56 -8.67 -6.39
N PRO A 449 -19.80 -8.53 -7.71
CA PRO A 449 -21.13 -8.72 -8.28
C PRO A 449 -21.69 -10.10 -7.91
N THR A 450 -23.00 -10.16 -7.64
CA THR A 450 -23.69 -11.41 -7.32
C THR A 450 -23.54 -12.46 -8.42
N SER A 451 -23.48 -12.04 -9.69
CA SER A 451 -23.20 -12.91 -10.83
C SER A 451 -21.81 -13.53 -10.80
N LEU A 452 -20.79 -12.77 -10.36
CA LEU A 452 -19.46 -13.33 -10.18
C LEU A 452 -19.44 -14.26 -8.96
N MET A 453 -20.09 -13.89 -7.85
CA MET A 453 -20.19 -14.76 -6.69
C MET A 453 -20.88 -16.09 -7.03
N SER A 454 -21.97 -16.06 -7.79
CA SER A 454 -22.69 -17.26 -8.22
C SER A 454 -21.82 -18.15 -9.11
N VAL A 455 -21.08 -17.56 -10.06
CA VAL A 455 -20.12 -18.31 -10.88
C VAL A 455 -19.04 -18.95 -10.01
N THR A 456 -18.51 -18.23 -9.02
CA THR A 456 -17.45 -18.77 -8.15
C THR A 456 -17.91 -19.82 -7.16
N ILE A 457 -19.16 -19.75 -6.69
CA ILE A 457 -19.74 -20.76 -5.78
C ILE A 457 -20.09 -22.03 -6.55
N ALA A 458 -20.54 -21.90 -7.80
CA ALA A 458 -20.88 -23.04 -8.65
C ALA A 458 -19.67 -23.70 -9.32
N ASP A 459 -18.50 -23.07 -9.26
CA ASP A 459 -17.30 -23.59 -9.94
C ASP A 459 -16.63 -24.73 -9.17
N THR A 460 -16.68 -25.93 -9.75
CA THR A 460 -16.00 -27.14 -9.26
C THR A 460 -14.62 -27.34 -9.87
N THR A 461 -14.22 -26.54 -10.87
CA THR A 461 -12.94 -26.69 -11.59
C THR A 461 -11.76 -26.10 -10.82
N GLY A 462 -12.02 -25.30 -9.79
CA GLY A 462 -11.00 -24.57 -9.03
C GLY A 462 -10.52 -23.28 -9.72
N MET A 463 -11.14 -22.88 -10.84
CA MET A 463 -10.83 -21.64 -11.57
C MET A 463 -11.41 -20.38 -10.90
N SER A 464 -12.31 -20.52 -9.92
CA SER A 464 -12.97 -19.43 -9.19
C SER A 464 -11.98 -18.41 -8.63
N GLY A 465 -10.86 -18.89 -8.07
CA GLY A 465 -9.77 -18.03 -7.61
C GLY A 465 -9.17 -17.19 -8.74
N GLY A 466 -8.94 -17.81 -9.91
CA GLY A 466 -8.46 -17.13 -11.12
C GLY A 466 -9.44 -16.08 -11.65
N ILE A 467 -10.74 -16.39 -11.64
CA ILE A 467 -11.80 -15.45 -12.04
C ILE A 467 -11.84 -14.24 -11.09
N ILE A 468 -11.76 -14.47 -9.77
CA ILE A 468 -11.72 -13.40 -8.77
C ILE A 468 -10.49 -12.53 -8.96
N VAL A 469 -9.31 -13.14 -9.06
CA VAL A 469 -8.05 -12.42 -9.26
C VAL A 469 -8.11 -11.64 -10.57
N GLY A 470 -8.50 -12.28 -11.67
CA GLY A 470 -8.65 -11.66 -12.98
C GLY A 470 -9.61 -10.48 -12.95
N TRP A 471 -10.75 -10.60 -12.27
CA TRP A 471 -11.65 -9.48 -12.04
C TRP A 471 -10.94 -8.36 -11.28
N ILE A 472 -10.25 -8.63 -10.17
CA ILE A 472 -9.55 -7.60 -9.37
C ILE A 472 -8.46 -6.89 -10.19
N VAL A 473 -7.65 -7.62 -10.94
CA VAL A 473 -6.46 -7.08 -11.61
C VAL A 473 -6.70 -6.57 -13.02
N ALA A 474 -7.87 -6.82 -13.63
CA ALA A 474 -8.14 -6.43 -15.03
C ALA A 474 -7.82 -4.96 -15.35
N TRP A 475 -8.28 -4.01 -14.53
CA TRP A 475 -8.03 -2.58 -14.79
C TRP A 475 -6.61 -2.12 -14.44
N PRO A 476 -5.98 -2.56 -13.32
CA PRO A 476 -4.54 -2.40 -13.13
C PRO A 476 -3.72 -2.92 -14.31
N LEU A 477 -4.05 -4.11 -14.83
CA LEU A 477 -3.37 -4.69 -15.99
C LEU A 477 -3.61 -3.87 -17.26
N GLY A 478 -4.84 -3.39 -17.50
CA GLY A 478 -5.14 -2.49 -18.61
C GLY A 478 -4.34 -1.19 -18.55
N ALA A 479 -4.22 -0.59 -17.36
CA ALA A 479 -3.39 0.59 -17.15
C ALA A 479 -1.90 0.31 -17.40
N VAL A 480 -1.39 -0.81 -16.88
CA VAL A 480 0.00 -1.25 -17.12
C VAL A 480 0.23 -1.49 -18.60
N ALA A 481 -0.66 -2.17 -19.31
CA ALA A 481 -0.53 -2.43 -20.74
C ALA A 481 -0.51 -1.13 -21.56
N LEU A 482 -1.46 -0.22 -21.31
CA LEU A 482 -1.56 1.06 -22.01
C LEU A 482 -0.38 2.01 -21.71
N GLY A 483 0.19 1.95 -20.50
CA GLY A 483 1.38 2.72 -20.15
C GLY A 483 2.69 2.11 -20.63
N THR A 484 2.79 0.78 -20.67
CA THR A 484 4.07 0.06 -20.90
C THR A 484 4.30 -0.25 -22.36
N VAL A 485 3.31 -0.81 -23.06
CA VAL A 485 3.50 -1.32 -24.42
C VAL A 485 3.96 -0.22 -25.39
N PRO A 486 3.34 0.98 -25.43
CA PRO A 486 3.80 2.04 -26.33
C PRO A 486 5.24 2.47 -26.06
N VAL A 487 5.58 2.67 -24.78
CA VAL A 487 6.90 3.15 -24.35
C VAL A 487 7.98 2.11 -24.65
N SER A 488 7.76 0.85 -24.27
CA SER A 488 8.74 -0.21 -24.48
C SER A 488 8.93 -0.56 -25.97
N VAL A 489 7.86 -0.53 -26.77
CA VAL A 489 7.99 -0.80 -28.22
C VAL A 489 8.76 0.31 -28.92
N VAL A 490 8.49 1.59 -28.63
CA VAL A 490 9.24 2.71 -29.22
C VAL A 490 10.69 2.74 -28.74
N ALA A 491 10.94 2.40 -27.47
CA ALA A 491 12.30 2.27 -26.95
C ALA A 491 13.10 1.17 -27.66
N ALA A 492 12.46 0.02 -27.97
CA ALA A 492 13.12 -1.12 -28.60
C ALA A 492 13.22 -1.03 -30.13
N ARG A 493 12.20 -0.45 -30.79
CA ARG A 493 12.04 -0.48 -32.27
C ARG A 493 12.10 0.90 -32.94
N GLY A 494 12.34 1.97 -32.18
CA GLY A 494 12.38 3.35 -32.70
C GLY A 494 11.00 3.96 -32.94
N THR A 495 10.96 5.09 -33.66
CA THR A 495 9.78 5.96 -33.78
C THR A 495 8.77 5.54 -34.86
N HIS A 496 9.01 4.46 -35.61
CA HIS A 496 8.11 4.01 -36.68
C HIS A 496 6.70 3.66 -36.18
N ALA A 497 6.58 3.14 -34.96
CA ALA A 497 5.29 2.80 -34.35
C ALA A 497 4.58 4.00 -33.67
N LEU A 498 5.21 5.18 -33.65
CA LEU A 498 4.71 6.35 -32.92
C LEU A 498 3.30 6.79 -33.37
N PRO A 499 2.99 6.94 -34.69
CA PRO A 499 1.66 7.39 -35.11
C PRO A 499 0.54 6.44 -34.64
N THR A 500 0.78 5.13 -34.73
CA THR A 500 -0.17 4.10 -34.29
C THR A 500 -0.44 4.19 -32.79
N PHE A 501 0.61 4.36 -31.98
CA PHE A 501 0.43 4.48 -30.53
C PHE A 501 -0.18 5.81 -30.10
N VAL A 502 0.13 6.92 -30.79
CA VAL A 502 -0.53 8.20 -30.55
C VAL A 502 -2.02 8.09 -30.85
N LEU A 503 -2.41 7.48 -31.98
CA LEU A 503 -3.81 7.24 -32.31
C LEU A 503 -4.48 6.33 -31.27
N LEU A 504 -3.84 5.21 -30.89
CA LEU A 504 -4.34 4.31 -29.86
C LEU A 504 -4.59 5.05 -28.54
N LEU A 505 -3.63 5.85 -28.08
CA LEU A 505 -3.72 6.61 -26.84
C LEU A 505 -4.69 7.81 -26.93
N ALA A 506 -4.98 8.31 -28.12
CA ALA A 506 -6.03 9.30 -28.35
C ALA A 506 -7.45 8.68 -28.32
N VAL A 507 -7.60 7.45 -28.85
CA VAL A 507 -8.90 6.76 -28.92
C VAL A 507 -9.24 6.00 -27.63
N ALA A 508 -8.25 5.42 -26.95
CA ALA A 508 -8.46 4.63 -25.74
C ALA A 508 -9.21 5.40 -24.62
N PRO A 509 -8.92 6.69 -24.32
CA PRO A 509 -9.70 7.46 -23.38
C PRO A 509 -11.19 7.55 -23.76
N ALA A 510 -11.52 7.72 -25.04
CA ALA A 510 -12.91 7.77 -25.49
C ALA A 510 -13.63 6.43 -25.25
N ALA A 511 -12.98 5.30 -25.55
CA ALA A 511 -13.50 3.96 -25.27
C ALA A 511 -13.67 3.71 -23.75
N LEU A 512 -12.74 4.19 -22.92
CA LEU A 512 -12.81 4.02 -21.47
C LEU A 512 -13.85 4.97 -20.84
N VAL A 513 -14.03 6.18 -21.36
CA VAL A 513 -15.09 7.12 -20.94
C VAL A 513 -16.46 6.56 -21.28
N THR A 514 -16.65 6.01 -22.49
CA THR A 514 -17.91 5.36 -22.86
C THR A 514 -18.18 4.13 -22.00
N ALA A 515 -17.16 3.30 -21.74
CA ALA A 515 -17.28 2.18 -20.79
C ALA A 515 -17.63 2.65 -19.37
N LEU A 516 -17.06 3.77 -18.90
CA LEU A 516 -17.35 4.35 -17.58
C LEU A 516 -18.78 4.91 -17.52
N GLY A 517 -19.24 5.50 -18.63
CA GLY A 517 -20.57 6.08 -18.81
C GLY A 517 -21.68 5.04 -19.02
N TRP A 518 -21.34 3.80 -19.35
CA TRP A 518 -22.33 2.79 -19.72
C TRP A 518 -23.19 2.37 -18.52
N GLU A 519 -24.46 2.77 -18.51
CA GLU A 519 -25.34 2.71 -17.33
C GLU A 519 -25.87 1.32 -16.94
N ARG A 520 -25.53 0.25 -17.67
CA ARG A 520 -26.10 -1.11 -17.45
C ARG A 520 -25.72 -1.79 -16.12
N PHE A 521 -25.08 -1.08 -15.19
CA PHE A 521 -24.85 -1.55 -13.82
C PHE A 521 -25.67 -0.70 -12.84
N ALA A 522 -26.98 -0.65 -13.03
CA ALA A 522 -27.89 -0.52 -11.91
C ALA A 522 -28.18 -1.96 -11.44
N PRO A 523 -27.85 -2.35 -10.20
CA PRO A 523 -28.45 -3.54 -9.61
C PRO A 523 -29.96 -3.40 -9.52
#